data_AF-A0AAW4VD81-F1
#
_entry.id   AF-A0AAW4VD81-F1
#
_cell.length_a   1.000
_cell.length_b   1.000
_cell.length_c   1.000
_cell.angle_alpha   90.00
_cell.angle_beta   90.00
_cell.angle_gamma   90.00
#
_symmetry.space_group_name_H-M   'P 1'
#
loop_
_entity.id
_entity.type
_entity.pdbx_description
1 polymer ?
#
loop_
_entity_poly.entity_id
_entity_poly.type
_entity_poly.pdbx_seq_one_letter_code
_entity_poly.pdbx_strand_id
1 'polypeptide(L)'
;MDKVLEITSNDHIIMIDKLCKRILGHPEILGRIIKGFIKEAKDVSLEEIIELIKGKKEQEGNSYFQQLNNVIDIAHHGRVEFDYFCCINLPQAAKKRDGHVNCYKTNEHNISGSTIERLESYDKSEQIMIYLNKDHNIKDKYEDSDWIKTPLVIFLNNTYDLLVKKEVMKEYGFEEIEKEVKKMCNLGEMIARENIEKGHSIGLEQGLVQGQKLERIASIKNLMKKMAIPLDKAMDLLDLSSIEKEEMKKYFQA
;
A
#
# COMPACT_ATOMS: atom_id res chain seq x y z
N MET A 1 -13.59 -18.69 8.45
CA MET A 1 -12.33 -18.29 7.78
C MET A 1 -12.24 -16.79 7.62
N ASP A 2 -13.27 -16.17 7.05
CA ASP A 2 -13.30 -14.76 6.59
C ASP A 2 -12.71 -13.74 7.58
N LYS A 3 -13.13 -13.73 8.85
CA LYS A 3 -12.57 -12.83 9.88
C LYS A 3 -11.05 -12.92 10.05
N VAL A 4 -10.43 -14.09 9.87
CA VAL A 4 -8.98 -14.27 10.02
C VAL A 4 -8.24 -13.77 8.78
N LEU A 5 -8.83 -13.95 7.60
CA LEU A 5 -8.33 -13.39 6.34
C LEU A 5 -8.41 -11.85 6.36
N GLU A 6 -9.51 -11.30 6.87
CA GLU A 6 -9.73 -9.86 7.02
C GLU A 6 -8.75 -9.20 8.00
N ILE A 7 -8.51 -9.82 9.17
CA ILE A 7 -7.52 -9.35 10.15
C ILE A 7 -6.10 -9.38 9.58
N THR A 8 -5.67 -10.50 9.00
CA THR A 8 -4.30 -10.61 8.43
C THR A 8 -4.08 -9.69 7.23
N SER A 9 -5.11 -9.42 6.43
CA SER A 9 -5.07 -8.40 5.37
C SER A 9 -4.86 -6.99 5.94
N ASN A 10 -5.56 -6.63 7.03
CA ASN A 10 -5.40 -5.33 7.68
C ASN A 10 -3.99 -5.13 8.26
N ASP A 11 -3.42 -6.16 8.91
CA ASP A 11 -2.05 -6.10 9.43
C ASP A 11 -1.02 -5.87 8.30
N HIS A 12 -1.19 -6.56 7.17
CA HIS A 12 -0.35 -6.35 5.97
C HIS A 12 -0.46 -4.92 5.41
N ILE A 13 -1.67 -4.35 5.36
CA ILE A 13 -1.89 -2.96 4.93
C ILE A 13 -1.16 -1.98 5.86
N ILE A 14 -1.24 -2.17 7.17
CA ILE A 14 -0.54 -1.34 8.17
C ILE A 14 0.98 -1.45 8.03
N MET A 15 1.52 -2.65 7.78
CA MET A 15 2.96 -2.84 7.56
C MET A 15 3.45 -2.18 6.25
N ILE A 16 2.69 -2.30 5.15
CA ILE A 16 3.02 -1.65 3.88
C ILE A 16 2.97 -0.13 4.03
N ASP A 17 1.91 0.43 4.61
CA ASP A 17 1.78 1.87 4.89
C ASP A 17 2.98 2.41 5.69
N LYS A 18 3.38 1.70 6.75
CA LYS A 18 4.55 2.05 7.58
C LYS A 18 5.86 2.03 6.80
N LEU A 19 6.05 1.11 5.85
CA LEU A 19 7.24 1.09 4.99
C LEU A 19 7.20 2.17 3.90
N CYS A 20 6.04 2.43 3.29
CA CYS A 20 5.85 3.53 2.35
C CYS A 20 6.19 4.87 3.03
N LYS A 21 5.67 5.13 4.24
CA LYS A 21 5.99 6.32 5.04
C LYS A 21 7.49 6.45 5.34
N ARG A 22 8.21 5.34 5.54
CA ARG A 22 9.69 5.37 5.72
C ARG A 22 10.45 5.71 4.44
N ILE A 23 10.02 5.19 3.29
CA ILE A 23 10.60 5.52 1.99
C ILE A 23 10.36 7.00 1.68
N LEU A 24 9.12 7.47 1.87
CA LEU A 24 8.72 8.86 1.61
C LEU A 24 9.36 9.87 2.57
N GLY A 25 9.57 9.49 3.84
CA GLY A 25 10.25 10.31 4.85
C GLY A 25 11.78 10.16 4.87
N HIS A 26 12.35 9.44 3.89
CA HIS A 26 13.79 9.38 3.69
C HIS A 26 14.28 10.76 3.21
N PRO A 27 15.36 11.36 3.78
CA PRO A 27 15.77 12.73 3.44
C PRO A 27 15.94 12.96 1.96
N GLU A 28 16.53 11.99 1.25
CA GLU A 28 16.74 12.07 -0.19
C GLU A 28 15.43 12.09 -1.01
N ILE A 29 14.45 11.24 -0.67
CA ILE A 29 13.16 11.22 -1.38
C ILE A 29 12.38 12.49 -1.07
N LEU A 30 12.31 12.88 0.20
CA LEU A 30 11.59 14.08 0.62
C LEU A 30 12.24 15.35 0.04
N GLY A 31 13.56 15.43 0.02
CA GLY A 31 14.30 16.54 -0.57
C GLY A 31 14.09 16.65 -2.08
N ARG A 32 14.04 15.52 -2.80
CA ARG A 32 13.69 15.49 -4.23
C ARG A 32 12.23 15.87 -4.49
N ILE A 33 11.27 15.43 -3.65
CA ILE A 33 9.86 15.85 -3.72
C ILE A 33 9.75 17.38 -3.52
N ILE A 34 10.41 17.91 -2.49
CA ILE A 34 10.46 19.34 -2.20
C ILE A 34 11.05 20.11 -3.39
N LYS A 35 12.24 19.70 -3.85
CA LYS A 35 12.96 20.33 -4.98
C LYS A 35 12.15 20.33 -6.29
N GLY A 36 11.38 19.26 -6.53
CA GLY A 36 10.65 19.07 -7.77
C GLY A 36 9.26 19.70 -7.82
N PHE A 37 8.61 19.91 -6.68
CA PHE A 37 7.19 20.29 -6.64
C PHE A 37 6.86 21.51 -5.76
N ILE A 38 7.75 21.98 -4.88
CA ILE A 38 7.57 23.22 -4.10
C ILE A 38 8.24 24.39 -4.81
N LYS A 39 7.52 25.51 -4.99
CA LYS A 39 8.05 26.66 -5.74
C LYS A 39 9.21 27.37 -5.03
N GLU A 40 9.17 27.46 -3.70
CA GLU A 40 10.19 28.10 -2.86
C GLU A 40 11.54 27.36 -2.90
N ALA A 41 11.51 26.04 -3.09
CA ALA A 41 12.71 25.21 -3.15
C ALA A 41 13.41 25.26 -4.52
N LYS A 42 12.86 26.00 -5.49
CA LYS A 42 13.37 26.05 -6.86
C LYS A 42 14.83 26.50 -6.94
N ASP A 43 15.24 27.46 -6.12
CA ASP A 43 16.59 28.04 -6.17
C ASP A 43 17.54 27.47 -5.09
N VAL A 44 17.03 26.62 -4.18
CA VAL A 44 17.80 25.95 -3.11
C VAL A 44 18.44 24.66 -3.64
N SER A 45 19.68 24.33 -3.28
CA SER A 45 20.32 23.09 -3.76
C SER A 45 19.66 21.83 -3.17
N LEU A 46 19.76 20.67 -3.85
CA LEU A 46 19.16 19.43 -3.33
C LEU A 46 19.89 18.99 -2.05
N GLU A 47 21.19 19.19 -2.01
CA GLU A 47 22.09 18.91 -0.90
C GLU A 47 21.70 19.74 0.33
N GLU A 48 21.49 21.03 0.16
CA GLU A 48 21.01 21.93 1.22
C GLU A 48 19.61 21.56 1.73
N ILE A 49 18.68 21.19 0.85
CA ILE A 49 17.35 20.69 1.25
C ILE A 49 17.51 19.40 2.08
N ILE A 50 18.36 18.46 1.65
CA ILE A 50 18.62 17.20 2.36
C ILE A 50 19.25 17.46 3.73
N GLU A 51 20.23 18.36 3.83
CA GLU A 51 20.86 18.72 5.10
C GLU A 51 19.90 19.45 6.04
N LEU A 52 19.03 20.34 5.55
CA LEU A 52 17.95 20.95 6.34
C LEU A 52 16.94 19.91 6.87
N ILE A 53 16.71 18.82 6.14
CA ILE A 53 15.88 17.68 6.60
C ILE A 53 16.64 16.80 7.60
N LYS A 54 17.94 16.55 7.39
CA LYS A 54 18.79 15.74 8.27
C LYS A 54 19.02 16.43 9.62
N GLY A 55 19.39 17.71 9.63
CA GLY A 55 19.69 18.50 10.83
C GLY A 55 18.51 18.73 11.78
N LYS A 56 17.27 18.42 11.37
CA LYS A 56 16.07 18.45 12.22
C LYS A 56 15.76 17.11 12.93
N LYS A 57 16.56 16.05 12.73
CA LYS A 57 16.23 14.68 13.19
C LYS A 57 16.72 14.27 14.58
N GLU A 58 17.46 15.10 15.32
CA GLU A 58 18.01 14.73 16.64
C GLU A 58 17.02 14.74 17.82
N GLN A 59 15.70 14.61 17.57
CA GLN A 59 14.70 14.40 18.60
C GLN A 59 14.11 12.98 18.50
N GLU A 60 14.24 12.20 19.58
CA GLU A 60 13.85 10.78 19.61
C GLU A 60 12.33 10.59 19.44
N GLY A 61 11.95 9.94 18.34
CA GLY A 61 10.57 9.52 18.06
C GLY A 61 10.42 9.06 16.63
N ASN A 62 9.60 8.04 16.36
CA ASN A 62 9.32 7.60 14.99
C ASN A 62 8.39 8.61 14.29
N SER A 63 8.95 9.66 13.71
CA SER A 63 8.26 10.92 13.34
C SER A 63 8.11 11.20 11.83
N TYR A 64 8.33 10.20 10.96
CA TYR A 64 8.49 10.43 9.51
C TYR A 64 7.30 11.14 8.81
N PHE A 65 6.09 11.08 9.36
CA PHE A 65 4.94 11.89 8.93
C PHE A 65 4.01 12.25 10.10
N GLN A 66 4.47 13.10 11.03
CA GLN A 66 3.66 14.19 11.57
C GLN A 66 4.52 15.14 12.41
N GLN A 67 4.51 16.42 12.07
CA GLN A 67 4.49 17.46 13.09
C GLN A 67 3.57 18.58 12.61
N LEU A 68 2.62 18.93 13.47
CA LEU A 68 1.81 20.13 13.42
C LEU A 68 2.08 20.82 14.74
N ASN A 69 2.91 21.86 14.74
CA ASN A 69 2.87 23.01 15.67
C ASN A 69 4.14 23.89 15.59
N ASN A 70 4.02 24.96 14.80
CA ASN A 70 4.16 26.35 15.26
C ASN A 70 5.39 26.77 16.09
N VAL A 71 6.34 27.48 15.46
CA VAL A 71 7.05 28.63 16.07
C VAL A 71 7.31 29.71 14.97
N ILE A 72 7.45 31.02 15.31
CA ILE A 72 7.82 32.12 14.37
C ILE A 72 8.88 33.13 14.93
N ASP A 73 10.05 33.23 14.26
CA ASP A 73 11.12 34.28 14.10
C ASP A 73 10.75 35.53 13.31
N ILE A 74 10.11 36.51 13.94
CA ILE A 74 10.04 37.87 13.43
C ILE A 74 10.67 38.74 14.49
N ALA A 75 11.81 39.39 14.19
CA ALA A 75 12.61 40.14 15.17
C ALA A 75 11.75 40.81 16.25
N HIS A 76 11.85 40.29 17.48
CA HIS A 76 10.93 40.39 18.63
C HIS A 76 10.01 39.16 18.97
N HIS A 77 10.09 37.94 18.36
CA HIS A 77 9.04 36.89 18.56
C HIS A 77 9.40 35.39 18.87
N GLY A 78 10.43 34.72 18.33
CA GLY A 78 10.55 33.24 18.44
C GLY A 78 11.60 32.47 17.58
N ARG A 79 11.16 31.69 16.57
CA ARG A 79 11.94 30.90 15.56
C ARG A 79 11.02 30.40 14.42
N VAL A 80 11.22 30.66 13.11
CA VAL A 80 10.21 30.23 12.09
C VAL A 80 10.30 28.76 11.69
N GLU A 81 9.25 28.01 12.00
CA GLU A 81 9.02 26.63 11.55
C GLU A 81 7.64 26.55 10.88
N PHE A 82 7.60 26.00 9.67
CA PHE A 82 6.37 25.81 8.88
C PHE A 82 6.29 24.37 8.37
N ASP A 83 5.06 23.85 8.29
CA ASP A 83 4.79 22.43 8.05
C ASP A 83 4.46 22.17 6.57
N TYR A 84 5.16 21.22 5.96
CA TYR A 84 4.90 20.77 4.59
C TYR A 84 4.08 19.47 4.58
N PHE A 85 2.94 19.48 3.90
CA PHE A 85 2.05 18.33 3.81
C PHE A 85 2.05 17.69 2.42
N CYS A 86 2.80 16.59 2.26
CA CYS A 86 2.81 15.80 1.03
C CYS A 86 2.00 14.52 1.19
N CYS A 87 1.07 14.31 0.27
CA CYS A 87 0.29 13.09 0.12
C CYS A 87 0.67 12.43 -1.20
N ILE A 88 1.26 11.24 -1.12
CA ILE A 88 1.58 10.43 -2.28
C ILE A 88 0.63 9.25 -2.26
N ASN A 89 -0.26 9.19 -3.25
CA ASN A 89 -1.05 7.99 -3.45
C ASN A 89 -0.09 6.87 -3.83
N LEU A 90 -0.23 5.72 -3.17
CA LEU A 90 0.48 4.50 -3.56
C LEU A 90 0.24 4.22 -5.06
N PRO A 91 1.10 3.44 -5.73
CA PRO A 91 0.92 3.04 -7.12
C PRO A 91 -0.38 2.24 -7.34
N GLN A 92 -1.52 2.93 -7.42
CA GLN A 92 -2.88 2.39 -7.54
C GLN A 92 -3.88 3.46 -8.02
N ALA A 93 -3.40 4.66 -8.39
CA ALA A 93 -4.25 5.68 -9.01
C ALA A 93 -4.73 5.19 -10.39
N ALA A 94 -6.00 5.40 -10.72
CA ALA A 94 -6.53 5.10 -12.05
C ALA A 94 -5.68 5.76 -13.16
N LYS A 95 -5.41 5.03 -14.26
CA LYS A 95 -4.47 5.44 -15.33
C LYS A 95 -4.67 6.86 -15.85
N LYS A 96 -5.90 7.37 -15.85
CA LYS A 96 -6.26 8.77 -16.19
C LYS A 96 -5.71 9.88 -15.27
N ARG A 97 -5.05 9.52 -14.16
CA ARG A 97 -4.37 10.42 -13.23
C ARG A 97 -2.90 10.07 -13.06
N ASP A 98 -2.37 9.10 -13.80
CA ASP A 98 -0.98 8.68 -13.62
C ASP A 98 -0.02 9.83 -13.95
N GLY A 99 0.95 10.06 -13.07
CA GLY A 99 1.89 11.18 -13.17
C GLY A 99 1.31 12.55 -12.84
N HIS A 100 0.03 12.68 -12.45
CA HIS A 100 -0.52 13.97 -12.05
C HIS A 100 0.06 14.41 -10.71
N VAL A 101 0.35 15.72 -10.59
CA VAL A 101 0.75 16.36 -9.33
C VAL A 101 -0.12 17.61 -9.15
N ASN A 102 -0.86 17.68 -8.04
CA ASN A 102 -1.68 18.84 -7.71
C ASN A 102 -1.06 19.54 -6.50
N CYS A 103 -0.87 20.85 -6.59
CA CYS A 103 -0.58 21.72 -5.45
C CYS A 103 -1.87 22.43 -5.02
N TYR A 104 -2.17 22.40 -3.72
CA TYR A 104 -3.27 23.13 -3.09
C TYR A 104 -2.68 24.19 -2.17
N LYS A 105 -3.29 25.38 -2.19
CA LYS A 105 -2.83 26.58 -1.47
C LYS A 105 -3.94 27.16 -0.63
N THR A 106 -3.58 27.93 0.37
CA THR A 106 -4.56 28.60 1.22
C THR A 106 -5.05 29.88 0.53
N ASN A 107 -6.35 30.15 0.61
CA ASN A 107 -6.94 31.42 0.18
C ASN A 107 -7.72 32.00 1.35
N GLU A 108 -7.48 33.26 1.68
CA GLU A 108 -8.23 33.98 2.71
C GLU A 108 -9.68 34.23 2.26
N HIS A 109 -10.64 34.03 3.16
CA HIS A 109 -12.03 34.43 2.95
C HIS A 109 -12.60 35.09 4.21
N ASN A 110 -12.82 36.40 4.14
CA ASN A 110 -13.28 37.20 5.27
C ASN A 110 -14.75 36.92 5.61
N ILE A 111 -14.98 36.31 6.77
CA ILE A 111 -16.32 36.06 7.33
C ILE A 111 -16.85 37.31 8.06
N SER A 112 -15.96 38.12 8.63
CA SER A 112 -16.29 39.39 9.29
C SER A 112 -15.07 40.32 9.29
N GLY A 113 -15.29 41.64 9.15
CA GLY A 113 -14.23 42.63 9.00
C GLY A 113 -13.85 42.90 7.54
N SER A 114 -12.81 43.74 7.34
CA SER A 114 -12.37 44.22 6.01
C SER A 114 -10.84 44.28 5.85
N THR A 115 -10.07 43.79 6.82
CA THR A 115 -8.62 43.62 6.68
C THR A 115 -8.35 42.55 5.64
N ILE A 116 -7.40 42.79 4.73
CA ILE A 116 -6.88 41.76 3.82
C ILE A 116 -5.43 41.55 4.23
N GLU A 117 -5.09 40.33 4.61
CA GLU A 117 -3.72 39.99 4.96
C GLU A 117 -2.85 39.88 3.70
N ARG A 118 -1.54 40.14 3.86
CA ARG A 118 -0.60 39.86 2.77
C ARG A 118 -0.52 38.36 2.56
N LEU A 119 -0.38 37.90 1.31
CA LEU A 119 -0.35 36.48 0.98
C LEU A 119 0.74 35.74 1.77
N GLU A 120 1.89 36.37 1.93
CA GLU A 120 3.06 35.86 2.67
C GLU A 120 2.80 35.76 4.20
N SER A 121 1.80 36.49 4.73
CA SER A 121 1.38 36.38 6.13
C SER A 121 0.68 35.06 6.44
N TYR A 122 -0.06 34.48 5.48
CA TYR A 122 -0.98 33.35 5.72
C TYR A 122 -0.77 32.11 4.82
N ASP A 123 -0.36 32.26 3.56
CA ASP A 123 -0.12 31.13 2.62
C ASP A 123 1.24 30.47 2.90
N LYS A 124 1.34 29.88 4.10
CA LYS A 124 2.55 29.25 4.65
C LYS A 124 2.59 27.73 4.45
N SER A 125 1.59 27.15 3.79
CA SER A 125 1.43 25.71 3.61
C SER A 125 1.00 25.37 2.18
N GLU A 126 1.87 24.70 1.45
CA GLU A 126 1.51 24.04 0.18
C GLU A 126 1.21 22.56 0.45
N GLN A 127 0.00 22.10 0.11
CA GLN A 127 -0.35 20.68 0.12
C GLN A 127 -0.09 20.09 -1.27
N ILE A 128 0.73 19.04 -1.36
CA ILE A 128 1.07 18.41 -2.63
C ILE A 128 0.51 16.98 -2.70
N MET A 129 -0.32 16.72 -3.71
CA MET A 129 -0.92 15.42 -4.00
C MET A 129 -0.27 14.81 -5.25
N ILE A 130 0.48 13.72 -5.09
CA ILE A 130 1.07 12.96 -6.22
C ILE A 130 0.20 11.74 -6.52
N TYR A 131 -0.05 11.48 -7.80
CA TYR A 131 -0.81 10.33 -8.30
C TYR A 131 0.09 9.42 -9.14
N LEU A 132 0.25 8.17 -8.69
CA LEU A 132 1.09 7.16 -9.33
C LEU A 132 0.27 5.90 -9.63
N ASN A 133 0.57 5.24 -10.75
CA ASN A 133 -0.04 3.97 -11.14
C ASN A 133 1.00 2.82 -11.06
N LYS A 134 0.62 1.66 -10.51
CA LYS A 134 1.50 0.46 -10.42
C LYS A 134 1.85 -0.14 -11.78
N ASP A 135 0.91 -0.05 -12.72
CA ASP A 135 0.96 -0.60 -14.07
C ASP A 135 1.54 0.45 -15.06
N HIS A 136 2.18 1.50 -14.55
CA HIS A 136 2.97 2.45 -15.33
C HIS A 136 4.15 1.72 -15.99
N ASN A 137 4.32 1.92 -17.30
CA ASN A 137 5.41 1.34 -18.06
C ASN A 137 6.66 2.20 -17.87
N ILE A 138 7.67 1.68 -17.17
CA ILE A 138 8.93 2.38 -16.83
C ILE A 138 9.67 2.94 -18.05
N LYS A 139 9.41 2.42 -19.26
CA LYS A 139 9.98 2.93 -20.52
C LYS A 139 9.35 4.25 -20.97
N ASP A 140 8.13 4.54 -20.54
CA ASP A 140 7.32 5.70 -20.94
C ASP A 140 7.53 6.85 -19.93
N LYS A 141 8.75 7.40 -19.92
CA LYS A 141 9.21 8.41 -18.94
C LYS A 141 8.25 9.62 -18.82
N TYR A 142 8.03 10.09 -17.59
CA TYR A 142 7.17 11.25 -17.32
C TYR A 142 7.84 12.58 -17.75
N GLU A 143 7.24 13.30 -18.71
CA GLU A 143 7.83 14.45 -19.43
C GLU A 143 8.67 15.42 -18.56
N ASP A 144 8.13 15.95 -17.45
CA ASP A 144 8.82 16.98 -16.64
C ASP A 144 9.47 16.48 -15.33
N SER A 145 9.18 15.24 -14.92
CA SER A 145 9.42 14.81 -13.51
C SER A 145 9.67 13.31 -13.34
N ASP A 146 10.07 12.62 -14.41
CA ASP A 146 10.52 11.24 -14.41
C ASP A 146 11.54 10.93 -13.30
N TRP A 147 12.47 11.86 -13.09
CA TRP A 147 13.59 11.79 -12.14
C TRP A 147 13.21 11.58 -10.67
N ILE A 148 11.93 11.76 -10.32
CA ILE A 148 11.37 11.43 -9.01
C ILE A 148 10.11 10.56 -9.12
N LYS A 149 9.26 10.74 -10.15
CA LYS A 149 8.04 9.95 -10.31
C LYS A 149 8.30 8.47 -10.57
N THR A 150 9.22 8.15 -11.48
CA THR A 150 9.56 6.75 -11.81
C THR A 150 10.24 6.03 -10.63
N PRO A 151 11.22 6.63 -9.94
CA PRO A 151 11.71 6.14 -8.65
C PRO A 151 10.60 5.92 -7.60
N LEU A 152 9.65 6.84 -7.45
CA LEU A 152 8.53 6.68 -6.52
C LEU A 152 7.59 5.52 -6.90
N VAL A 153 7.23 5.36 -8.19
CA VAL A 153 6.47 4.20 -8.68
C VAL A 153 7.18 2.91 -8.28
N ILE A 154 8.48 2.83 -8.54
CA ILE A 154 9.25 1.59 -8.41
C ILE A 154 9.57 1.27 -6.95
N PHE A 155 9.97 2.25 -6.14
CA PHE A 155 10.28 2.03 -4.73
C PHE A 155 9.05 1.66 -3.91
N LEU A 156 7.90 2.32 -4.14
CA LEU A 156 6.66 2.08 -3.42
C LEU A 156 5.87 0.86 -3.93
N ASN A 157 6.05 0.44 -5.18
CA ASN A 157 5.40 -0.76 -5.72
C ASN A 157 6.06 -2.03 -5.15
N ASN A 158 5.26 -2.92 -4.57
CA ASN A 158 5.70 -4.17 -3.96
C ASN A 158 5.88 -5.34 -4.96
N THR A 159 5.53 -5.17 -6.23
CA THR A 159 5.71 -6.21 -7.26
C THR A 159 7.09 -6.22 -7.90
N TYR A 160 7.85 -5.12 -7.84
CA TYR A 160 9.22 -5.07 -8.35
C TYR A 160 10.21 -5.68 -7.35
N ASP A 161 11.10 -6.53 -7.86
CA ASP A 161 12.17 -7.14 -7.07
C ASP A 161 13.27 -6.13 -6.67
N LEU A 162 14.18 -6.57 -5.81
CA LEU A 162 15.27 -5.72 -5.32
C LEU A 162 16.31 -5.38 -6.42
N LEU A 163 16.41 -6.15 -7.51
CA LEU A 163 17.36 -5.90 -8.59
C LEU A 163 16.91 -4.71 -9.43
N VAL A 164 15.66 -4.72 -9.90
CA VAL A 164 15.06 -3.59 -10.65
C VAL A 164 15.11 -2.30 -9.83
N LYS A 165 14.81 -2.38 -8.52
CA LYS A 165 14.92 -1.20 -7.64
C LYS A 165 16.37 -0.71 -7.50
N LYS A 166 17.37 -1.59 -7.46
CA LYS A 166 18.80 -1.21 -7.43
C LYS A 166 19.29 -0.63 -8.75
N GLU A 167 18.77 -1.08 -9.89
CA GLU A 167 19.06 -0.48 -11.20
C GLU A 167 18.54 0.94 -11.27
N VAL A 168 17.29 1.17 -10.84
CA VAL A 168 16.66 2.49 -10.76
C VAL A 168 17.34 3.39 -9.74
N MET A 169 17.78 2.86 -8.60
CA MET A 169 18.63 3.62 -7.68
C MET A 169 19.89 4.13 -8.38
N LYS A 170 20.55 3.32 -9.20
CA LYS A 170 21.75 3.76 -9.95
C LYS A 170 21.43 4.73 -11.08
N GLU A 171 20.40 4.47 -11.88
CA GLU A 171 20.01 5.33 -13.02
C GLU A 171 19.65 6.76 -12.55
N TYR A 172 18.91 6.86 -11.44
CA TYR A 172 18.42 8.13 -10.91
C TYR A 172 19.29 8.70 -9.77
N GLY A 173 20.43 8.06 -9.46
CA GLY A 173 21.43 8.53 -8.50
C GLY A 173 20.99 8.54 -7.04
N PHE A 174 20.27 7.51 -6.58
CA PHE A 174 19.90 7.29 -5.18
C PHE A 174 20.93 6.41 -4.47
N GLU A 175 21.55 6.94 -3.41
CA GLU A 175 22.64 6.25 -2.71
C GLU A 175 22.25 5.75 -1.31
N GLU A 176 21.49 6.53 -0.53
CA GLU A 176 21.29 6.26 0.90
C GLU A 176 20.08 5.35 1.21
N ILE A 177 19.15 5.16 0.27
CA ILE A 177 17.81 4.56 0.54
C ILE A 177 17.72 3.02 0.46
N GLU A 178 18.81 2.30 0.15
CA GLU A 178 18.76 0.84 -0.13
C GLU A 178 18.11 0.04 1.01
N LYS A 179 18.40 0.44 2.26
CA LYS A 179 17.94 -0.22 3.49
C LYS A 179 16.43 -0.15 3.67
N GLU A 180 15.78 0.92 3.22
CA GLU A 180 14.34 1.13 3.29
C GLU A 180 13.65 0.38 2.13
N VAL A 181 14.22 0.48 0.92
CA VAL A 181 13.77 -0.24 -0.27
C VAL A 181 13.81 -1.76 -0.06
N LYS A 182 14.90 -2.30 0.50
CA LYS A 182 15.07 -3.73 0.78
C LYS A 182 14.03 -4.26 1.76
N LYS A 183 13.64 -3.47 2.78
CA LYS A 183 12.57 -3.87 3.71
C LYS A 183 11.22 -3.99 3.01
N MET A 184 10.94 -3.11 2.03
CA MET A 184 9.72 -3.18 1.23
C MET A 184 9.66 -4.48 0.40
N CYS A 185 10.76 -4.84 -0.27
CA CYS A 185 10.84 -6.11 -1.02
C CYS A 185 10.66 -7.32 -0.11
N ASN A 186 11.40 -7.38 1.01
CA ASN A 186 11.29 -8.48 1.97
C ASN A 186 9.85 -8.65 2.52
N LEU A 187 9.12 -7.56 2.78
CA LEU A 187 7.72 -7.62 3.20
C LEU A 187 6.82 -8.15 2.07
N GLY A 188 7.04 -7.72 0.82
CA GLY A 188 6.33 -8.23 -0.34
C GLY A 188 6.50 -9.74 -0.52
N GLU A 189 7.74 -10.24 -0.40
CA GLU A 189 8.05 -11.67 -0.44
C GLU A 189 7.39 -12.46 0.70
N MET A 190 7.38 -11.91 1.91
CA MET A 190 6.72 -12.52 3.08
C MET A 190 5.21 -12.67 2.86
N ILE A 191 4.54 -11.59 2.45
CA ILE A 191 3.09 -11.57 2.17
C ILE A 191 2.76 -12.54 1.03
N ALA A 192 3.57 -12.58 -0.03
CA ALA A 192 3.39 -13.51 -1.14
C ALA A 192 3.49 -14.97 -0.68
N ARG A 193 4.49 -15.31 0.14
CA ARG A 193 4.68 -16.65 0.71
C ARG A 193 3.50 -17.07 1.59
N GLU A 194 3.09 -16.21 2.53
CA GLU A 194 1.93 -16.49 3.39
C GLU A 194 0.66 -16.75 2.58
N ASN A 195 0.41 -15.96 1.53
CA ASN A 195 -0.76 -16.13 0.68
C ASN A 195 -0.72 -17.44 -0.13
N ILE A 196 0.47 -17.86 -0.58
CA ILE A 196 0.67 -19.17 -1.23
C ILE A 196 0.42 -20.31 -0.23
N GLU A 197 0.98 -20.25 0.98
CA GLU A 197 0.81 -21.27 2.02
C GLU A 197 -0.66 -21.39 2.46
N LYS A 198 -1.33 -20.27 2.73
CA LYS A 198 -2.77 -20.20 3.03
C LYS A 198 -3.61 -20.76 1.87
N GLY A 199 -3.32 -20.35 0.63
CA GLY A 199 -4.01 -20.83 -0.57
C GLY A 199 -3.84 -22.33 -0.79
N HIS A 200 -2.63 -22.87 -0.58
CA HIS A 200 -2.36 -24.30 -0.65
C HIS A 200 -3.11 -25.08 0.43
N SER A 201 -3.09 -24.61 1.68
CA SER A 201 -3.80 -25.25 2.79
C SER A 201 -5.32 -25.32 2.53
N ILE A 202 -5.92 -24.22 2.08
CA ILE A 202 -7.35 -24.16 1.73
C ILE A 202 -7.66 -25.11 0.56
N GLY A 203 -6.84 -25.12 -0.49
CA GLY A 203 -7.01 -26.02 -1.63
C GLY A 203 -6.88 -27.50 -1.27
N LEU A 204 -5.98 -27.84 -0.34
CA LEU A 204 -5.82 -29.21 0.17
C LEU A 204 -7.02 -29.65 1.02
N GLU A 205 -7.50 -28.80 1.92
CA GLU A 205 -8.67 -29.06 2.75
C GLU A 205 -9.94 -29.24 1.90
N GLN A 206 -10.18 -28.33 0.95
CA GLN A 206 -11.29 -28.43 -0.01
C GLN A 206 -11.19 -29.69 -0.87
N GLY A 207 -10.00 -30.01 -1.37
CA GLY A 207 -9.74 -31.23 -2.14
C GLY A 207 -10.01 -32.52 -1.34
N LEU A 208 -9.63 -32.56 -0.06
CA LEU A 208 -9.88 -33.69 0.82
C LEU A 208 -11.37 -33.89 1.08
N VAL A 209 -12.08 -32.82 1.46
CA VAL A 209 -13.53 -32.85 1.73
C VAL A 209 -14.31 -33.24 0.47
N GLN A 210 -13.95 -32.69 -0.69
CA GLN A 210 -14.59 -33.05 -1.95
C GLN A 210 -14.27 -34.49 -2.38
N GLY A 211 -13.05 -34.98 -2.12
CA GLY A 211 -12.66 -36.37 -2.35
C GLY A 211 -13.48 -37.37 -1.52
N GLN A 212 -13.54 -37.18 -0.20
CA GLN A 212 -14.35 -37.99 0.71
C GLN A 212 -15.85 -37.98 0.32
N LYS A 213 -16.35 -36.83 -0.14
CA LYS A 213 -17.73 -36.68 -0.61
C LYS A 213 -18.00 -37.46 -1.90
N LEU A 214 -17.08 -37.42 -2.87
CA LEU A 214 -17.17 -38.22 -4.09
C LEU A 214 -17.09 -39.73 -3.81
N GLU A 215 -16.23 -40.15 -2.87
CA GLU A 215 -16.11 -41.53 -2.42
C GLU A 215 -17.41 -42.03 -1.76
N ARG A 216 -18.02 -41.22 -0.88
CA ARG A 216 -19.33 -41.51 -0.27
C ARG A 216 -20.43 -41.65 -1.32
N ILE A 217 -20.50 -40.76 -2.30
CA ILE A 217 -21.45 -40.85 -3.43
C ILE A 217 -21.22 -42.14 -4.23
N ALA A 218 -19.96 -42.51 -4.53
CA ALA A 218 -19.64 -43.75 -5.22
C ALA A 218 -20.03 -45.00 -4.41
N SER A 219 -19.83 -44.96 -3.09
CA SER A 219 -20.20 -46.03 -2.16
C SER A 219 -21.72 -46.25 -2.10
N ILE A 220 -22.50 -45.17 -1.99
CA ILE A 220 -23.97 -45.20 -2.05
C ILE A 220 -24.43 -45.80 -3.39
N LYS A 221 -23.90 -45.34 -4.52
CA LYS A 221 -24.23 -45.87 -5.86
C LYS A 221 -23.91 -47.36 -5.99
N ASN A 222 -22.79 -47.81 -5.44
CA ASN A 222 -22.39 -49.22 -5.42
C ASN A 222 -23.32 -50.08 -4.57
N LEU A 223 -23.73 -49.62 -3.38
CA LEU A 223 -24.69 -50.33 -2.53
C LEU A 223 -26.06 -50.46 -3.21
N MET A 224 -26.61 -49.35 -3.72
CA MET A 224 -27.88 -49.35 -4.46
C MET A 224 -27.86 -50.36 -5.62
N LYS A 225 -26.78 -50.36 -6.43
CA LYS A 225 -26.65 -51.25 -7.58
C LYS A 225 -26.44 -52.72 -7.21
N LYS A 226 -25.57 -53.03 -6.23
CA LYS A 226 -25.22 -54.42 -5.88
C LYS A 226 -26.27 -55.11 -5.03
N MET A 227 -26.98 -54.39 -4.17
CA MET A 227 -27.97 -54.94 -3.24
C MET A 227 -29.43 -54.68 -3.69
N ALA A 228 -29.64 -53.96 -4.80
CA ALA A 228 -30.96 -53.56 -5.30
C ALA A 228 -31.83 -52.84 -4.24
N ILE A 229 -31.19 -51.97 -3.44
CA ILE A 229 -31.84 -51.20 -2.36
C ILE A 229 -32.07 -49.73 -2.75
N PRO A 230 -33.13 -49.09 -2.23
CA PRO A 230 -33.37 -47.66 -2.44
C PRO A 230 -32.34 -46.78 -1.73
N LEU A 231 -32.23 -45.52 -2.17
CA LEU A 231 -31.26 -44.53 -1.71
C LEU A 231 -31.24 -44.35 -0.19
N ASP A 232 -32.41 -44.16 0.44
CA ASP A 232 -32.50 -43.99 1.91
C ASP A 232 -31.91 -45.19 2.65
N LYS A 233 -32.26 -46.42 2.25
CA LYS A 233 -31.74 -47.65 2.85
C LYS A 233 -30.23 -47.84 2.62
N ALA A 234 -29.69 -47.36 1.50
CA ALA A 234 -28.25 -47.37 1.26
C ALA A 234 -27.50 -46.35 2.15
N MET A 235 -28.13 -45.21 2.48
CA MET A 235 -27.57 -44.22 3.41
C MET A 235 -27.72 -44.64 4.88
N ASP A 236 -28.78 -45.38 5.22
CA ASP A 236 -28.95 -46.00 6.54
C ASP A 236 -27.87 -47.07 6.80
N LEU A 237 -27.54 -47.91 5.81
CA LEU A 237 -26.46 -48.91 5.90
C LEU A 237 -25.05 -48.33 5.99
N LEU A 238 -24.89 -47.03 5.73
CA LEU A 238 -23.63 -46.30 5.89
C LEU A 238 -23.62 -45.45 7.18
N ASP A 239 -24.61 -45.64 8.07
CA ASP A 239 -24.79 -44.92 9.34
C ASP A 239 -24.74 -43.39 9.21
N LEU A 240 -25.15 -42.85 8.05
CA LEU A 240 -25.09 -41.41 7.80
C LEU A 240 -26.06 -40.64 8.71
N SER A 241 -25.59 -39.51 9.26
CA SER A 241 -26.41 -38.60 10.04
C SER A 241 -27.51 -37.94 9.19
N SER A 242 -28.51 -37.34 9.85
CA SER A 242 -29.59 -36.61 9.17
C SER A 242 -29.07 -35.48 8.25
N ILE A 243 -28.02 -34.78 8.68
CA ILE A 243 -27.39 -33.68 7.92
C ILE A 243 -26.69 -34.23 6.68
N GLU A 244 -25.91 -35.31 6.83
CA GLU A 244 -25.21 -35.95 5.70
C GLU A 244 -26.22 -36.55 4.71
N LYS A 245 -27.32 -37.15 5.19
CA LYS A 245 -28.41 -37.65 4.33
C LYS A 245 -29.04 -36.55 3.51
N GLU A 246 -29.34 -35.40 4.11
CA GLU A 246 -29.92 -34.24 3.42
C GLU A 246 -28.93 -33.63 2.41
N GLU A 247 -27.64 -33.58 2.73
CA GLU A 247 -26.60 -33.14 1.81
C GLU A 247 -26.42 -34.10 0.63
N MET A 248 -26.35 -35.41 0.88
CA MET A 248 -26.16 -36.44 -0.16
C MET A 248 -27.35 -36.51 -1.10
N LYS A 249 -28.60 -36.37 -0.62
CA LYS A 249 -29.81 -36.40 -1.45
C LYS A 249 -29.75 -35.45 -2.65
N LYS A 250 -29.11 -34.27 -2.49
CA LYS A 250 -28.92 -33.26 -3.55
C LYS A 250 -28.13 -33.80 -4.77
N TYR A 251 -27.32 -34.84 -4.59
CA TYR A 251 -26.50 -35.46 -5.65
C TYR A 251 -27.18 -36.64 -6.38
N PHE A 252 -28.40 -36.99 -5.97
CA PHE A 252 -29.18 -38.11 -6.51
C PHE A 252 -30.60 -37.69 -6.95
N GLN A 253 -30.91 -36.40 -6.94
CA GLN A 253 -32.21 -35.81 -7.34
C GLN A 253 -32.16 -35.18 -8.75
N ALA A 254 -31.38 -35.77 -9.66
CA ALA A 254 -31.27 -35.37 -11.07
C ALA A 254 -31.72 -36.53 -11.98
#